data_AF-A0AA36DMM1-F1
#
_entry.id   AF-A0AA36DMM1-F1
#
_cell.length_a   1.000
_cell.length_b   1.000
_cell.length_c   1.000
_cell.angle_alpha   90.00
_cell.angle_beta   90.00
_cell.angle_gamma   90.00
#
_symmetry.space_group_name_H-M   'P 1'
#
loop_
_entity.id
_entity.type
_entity.pdbx_description
1 polymer ?
#
loop_
_entity_poly.entity_id
_entity_poly.type
_entity_poly.pdbx_seq_one_letter_code
_entity_poly.pdbx_strand_id
1 'polypeptide(L)'
;MESPSPQKRIHRQLSGAEMCGIMQGGLCRFAELTPGQFGLTKQLVLRLALPHVTLLLVSFLYAAFGGWVLTIIKYNDQTTHDAELLETFKSTKADFTRFVSSVNTSRSPVLEQRFDKYVTDLYDVYSRNPFPWSRNFTGMMYNHPLSNVTWNLFFAATTLTSIGYGTDAPDSYTGRVFCLVYLFFGIPLYLITLADLAKFCTEFMNKLYIDIIKCKHRLRRKYRRWKSGRSRRNSVKVGQLIIAGGEDEVAEFLWTHLEHAQFIEIPFFLIIGIFLIYIAFASYIIAAVEGWPVSDGFYFMMISVLTIGFGDLVPRNETFILLVLLLVLIGLVLTTTCVDIVGAYYIDRLHFFGRRLDDDPLSWLKEVQQRRIEAMKREAMRKLFETVTALHHIRLTALKHLTQASQPQPEPPECPRNLVASHATADSVLLRWSPPLYVDEGKRYWYTLTYKPRTPQRRNHVVRVDFINEERYLVTGLKSFTLYEFSLTTTTRFGSSRAARAQEYTEPCTVPQNVRLEAVSCETATVSWRPPKMNNGPESYVIQYTQEPAPQFRYWSRYKVGSSTRFTLTDLLPDTRYILCVSAEHNFGLAAMSKSIRFRTRRWWADDDSTCLQLPFTNRRLSMSSVLSSLSAIR
;
A
#
# COMPACT_ATOMS: atom_id res chain seq x y z
N MET A 1 -43.43 28.02 -54.70
CA MET A 1 -43.39 26.64 -55.24
C MET A 1 -42.11 25.98 -54.78
N GLU A 2 -42.21 24.70 -54.46
CA GLU A 2 -41.11 23.70 -54.39
C GLU A 2 -39.87 24.01 -53.53
N SER A 3 -39.85 23.38 -52.35
CA SER A 3 -38.65 22.69 -51.88
C SER A 3 -38.48 21.38 -52.70
N PRO A 4 -37.29 20.75 -52.74
CA PRO A 4 -36.88 19.93 -51.60
C PRO A 4 -35.35 19.86 -51.33
N SER A 5 -35.00 19.36 -50.13
CA SER A 5 -33.68 18.75 -49.84
C SER A 5 -33.65 17.29 -50.35
N PRO A 6 -32.53 16.52 -50.47
CA PRO A 6 -31.67 16.19 -49.30
C PRO A 6 -30.20 15.68 -49.54
N GLN A 7 -29.50 15.42 -48.42
CA GLN A 7 -28.52 14.32 -48.17
C GLN A 7 -27.12 14.22 -48.86
N LYS A 8 -26.13 13.97 -47.95
CA LYS A 8 -25.08 12.90 -47.94
C LYS A 8 -23.61 13.14 -48.41
N ARG A 9 -22.72 12.74 -47.48
CA ARG A 9 -21.51 11.87 -47.61
C ARG A 9 -20.06 12.44 -47.67
N ILE A 10 -19.35 12.24 -46.55
CA ILE A 10 -18.16 11.37 -46.34
C ILE A 10 -16.74 11.80 -46.82
N HIS A 11 -15.75 11.52 -45.95
CA HIS A 11 -14.26 11.55 -46.11
C HIS A 11 -13.64 12.96 -46.24
N ARG A 12 -12.41 13.28 -45.77
CA ARG A 12 -11.22 12.53 -45.28
C ARG A 12 -10.41 13.47 -44.35
N GLN A 13 -9.32 13.16 -43.63
CA GLN A 13 -8.44 11.98 -43.42
C GLN A 13 -7.83 12.04 -41.98
N LEU A 14 -6.67 11.41 -41.69
CA LEU A 14 -5.82 11.65 -40.51
C LEU A 14 -4.42 12.16 -40.95
N SER A 15 -3.82 13.05 -40.15
CA SER A 15 -2.37 13.19 -39.90
C SER A 15 -2.15 14.30 -38.86
N GLY A 16 -1.30 14.19 -37.84
CA GLY A 16 -0.50 13.05 -37.39
C GLY A 16 -0.01 13.30 -35.96
N ALA A 17 0.46 12.25 -35.30
CA ALA A 17 1.14 12.29 -34.00
C ALA A 17 2.36 11.36 -34.07
N GLU A 18 3.24 11.46 -33.07
CA GLU A 18 4.59 10.85 -32.98
C GLU A 18 5.71 11.63 -33.69
N MET A 19 6.87 11.90 -33.08
CA MET A 19 7.28 11.85 -31.67
C MET A 19 8.63 12.57 -31.54
N CYS A 20 8.93 13.22 -30.40
CA CYS A 20 10.34 13.57 -30.09
C CYS A 20 10.62 13.62 -28.58
N GLY A 21 11.70 12.96 -28.18
CA GLY A 21 12.60 13.40 -27.11
C GLY A 21 12.04 13.45 -25.69
N ILE A 22 12.16 12.35 -24.96
CA ILE A 22 12.20 12.38 -23.49
C ILE A 22 13.62 12.82 -23.07
N MET A 23 13.73 13.59 -21.98
CA MET A 23 14.95 14.18 -21.39
C MET A 23 15.56 15.42 -22.08
N GLN A 24 14.83 16.54 -22.02
CA GLN A 24 15.41 17.79 -21.50
C GLN A 24 14.34 18.53 -20.66
N GLY A 25 14.77 19.19 -19.57
CA GLY A 25 13.92 19.44 -18.42
C GLY A 25 12.86 20.55 -18.58
N GLY A 26 11.59 20.21 -18.32
CA GLY A 26 10.62 20.97 -17.52
C GLY A 26 10.09 22.34 -17.99
N LEU A 27 10.89 23.16 -18.66
CA LEU A 27 10.60 24.59 -18.88
C LEU A 27 10.15 24.94 -20.30
N CYS A 28 10.57 24.18 -21.32
CA CYS A 28 10.31 24.55 -22.72
C CYS A 28 8.89 24.25 -23.23
N ARG A 29 8.01 23.60 -22.45
CA ARG A 29 6.61 23.33 -22.84
C ARG A 29 5.60 24.43 -22.48
N PHE A 30 6.03 25.52 -21.83
CA PHE A 30 5.13 26.63 -21.48
C PHE A 30 4.81 27.59 -22.63
N ALA A 31 5.54 27.51 -23.75
CA ALA A 31 5.42 28.46 -24.87
C ALA A 31 4.26 28.17 -25.86
N GLU A 32 3.72 26.94 -25.88
CA GLU A 32 2.73 26.49 -26.89
C GLU A 32 1.31 26.29 -26.35
N LEU A 33 1.04 26.71 -25.12
CA LEU A 33 -0.28 26.55 -24.48
C LEU A 33 -1.22 27.69 -24.87
N THR A 34 -2.32 27.34 -25.55
CA THR A 34 -3.41 28.29 -25.86
C THR A 34 -3.99 28.91 -24.57
N PRO A 35 -4.51 30.16 -24.61
CA PRO A 35 -4.93 30.88 -23.39
C PRO A 35 -6.00 30.15 -22.56
N GLY A 36 -6.84 29.31 -23.17
CA GLY A 36 -7.80 28.45 -22.46
C GLY A 36 -7.16 27.34 -21.63
N GLN A 37 -6.05 26.75 -22.09
CA GLN A 37 -5.33 25.71 -21.35
C GLN A 37 -4.51 26.28 -20.19
N PHE A 38 -4.00 27.52 -20.33
CA PHE A 38 -3.30 28.24 -19.27
C PHE A 38 -4.19 28.58 -18.05
N GLY A 39 -5.49 28.80 -18.27
CA GLY A 39 -6.46 28.98 -17.19
C GLY A 39 -6.67 27.70 -16.38
N LEU A 40 -6.78 26.56 -17.07
CA LEU A 40 -7.00 25.24 -16.47
C LEU A 40 -5.82 24.81 -15.59
N THR A 41 -4.58 25.04 -16.05
CA THR A 41 -3.37 24.70 -15.27
C THR A 41 -3.20 25.60 -14.05
N LYS A 42 -3.50 26.89 -14.14
CA LYS A 42 -3.48 27.80 -12.97
C LYS A 42 -4.52 27.38 -11.91
N GLN A 43 -5.74 27.04 -12.32
CA GLN A 43 -6.74 26.49 -11.40
C GLN A 43 -6.29 25.15 -10.79
N LEU A 44 -5.69 24.25 -11.56
CA LEU A 44 -5.22 22.95 -11.06
C LEU A 44 -4.09 23.10 -10.02
N VAL A 45 -3.10 23.96 -10.30
CA VAL A 45 -1.98 24.23 -9.37
C VAL A 45 -2.48 24.93 -8.10
N LEU A 46 -3.40 25.89 -8.24
CA LEU A 46 -4.03 26.54 -7.08
C LEU A 46 -4.82 25.53 -6.23
N ARG A 47 -5.61 24.65 -6.86
CA ARG A 47 -6.37 23.57 -6.19
C ARG A 47 -5.46 22.58 -5.44
N LEU A 48 -4.29 22.24 -5.99
CA LEU A 48 -3.29 21.40 -5.32
C LEU A 48 -2.60 22.13 -4.15
N ALA A 49 -2.28 23.42 -4.30
CA ALA A 49 -1.57 24.18 -3.27
C ALA A 49 -2.48 24.62 -2.10
N LEU A 50 -3.76 24.91 -2.35
CA LEU A 50 -4.65 25.54 -1.37
C LEU A 50 -4.78 24.77 -0.05
N PRO A 51 -4.94 23.42 -0.01
CA PRO A 51 -4.96 22.67 1.26
C PRO A 51 -3.66 22.78 2.07
N HIS A 52 -2.51 22.82 1.40
CA HIS A 52 -1.21 22.97 2.06
C HIS A 52 -1.02 24.40 2.59
N VAL A 53 -1.44 25.42 1.84
CA VAL A 53 -1.39 26.82 2.26
C VAL A 53 -2.34 27.07 3.45
N THR A 54 -3.55 26.50 3.45
CA THR A 54 -4.47 26.64 4.59
C THR A 54 -3.96 25.92 5.83
N LEU A 55 -3.37 24.73 5.70
CA LEU A 55 -2.74 24.03 6.82
C LEU A 55 -1.58 24.83 7.41
N LEU A 56 -0.72 25.41 6.57
CA LEU A 56 0.39 26.25 6.99
C LEU A 56 -0.11 27.51 7.72
N LEU A 57 -1.12 28.19 7.17
CA LEU A 57 -1.73 29.38 7.79
C LEU A 57 -2.37 29.05 9.16
N VAL A 58 -3.06 27.91 9.28
CA VAL A 58 -3.59 27.43 10.57
C VAL A 58 -2.46 27.15 11.57
N SER A 59 -1.36 26.53 11.13
CA SER A 59 -0.20 26.28 12.00
C SER A 59 0.47 27.57 12.49
N PHE A 60 0.56 28.58 11.64
CA PHE A 60 1.09 29.90 12.00
C PHE A 60 0.18 30.62 13.00
N LEU A 61 -1.15 30.61 12.79
CA LEU A 61 -2.11 31.18 13.72
C LEU A 61 -2.09 30.46 15.09
N TYR A 62 -1.92 29.15 15.11
CA TYR A 62 -1.79 28.37 16.34
C TYR A 62 -0.50 28.73 17.10
N ALA A 63 0.63 28.87 16.40
CA ALA A 63 1.89 29.32 17.00
C ALA A 63 1.81 30.76 17.54
N ALA A 64 1.18 31.67 16.79
CA ALA A 64 0.97 33.05 17.22
C ALA A 64 0.07 33.15 18.47
N PHE A 65 -1.00 32.35 18.53
CA PHE A 65 -1.86 32.24 19.71
C PHE A 65 -1.09 31.68 20.92
N GLY A 66 -0.32 30.61 20.74
CA GLY A 66 0.53 30.04 21.80
C GLY A 66 1.57 31.05 22.32
N GLY A 67 2.23 31.78 21.42
CA GLY A 67 3.18 32.84 21.78
C GLY A 67 2.53 33.98 22.57
N TRP A 68 1.32 34.40 22.18
CA TRP A 68 0.56 35.43 22.91
C TRP A 68 0.19 34.96 24.33
N VAL A 69 -0.34 33.74 24.47
CA VAL A 69 -0.69 33.15 25.78
C VAL A 69 0.56 32.99 26.67
N LEU A 70 1.66 32.47 26.13
CA LEU A 70 2.92 32.33 26.88
C LEU A 70 3.50 33.69 27.29
N THR A 71 3.33 34.73 26.47
CA THR A 71 3.75 36.10 26.83
C THR A 71 2.97 36.61 28.03
N ILE A 72 1.65 36.38 28.08
CA ILE A 72 0.80 36.77 29.23
C ILE A 72 1.20 36.01 30.50
N ILE A 73 1.40 34.69 30.41
CA ILE A 73 1.79 33.85 31.55
C ILE A 73 3.16 34.29 32.08
N LYS A 74 4.17 34.40 31.21
CA LYS A 74 5.52 34.81 31.61
C LYS A 74 5.56 36.24 32.14
N TYR A 75 4.81 37.17 31.57
CA TYR A 75 4.77 38.55 32.06
C TYR A 75 4.30 38.62 33.52
N ASN A 76 3.25 37.87 33.88
CA ASN A 76 2.77 37.81 35.25
C ASN A 76 3.81 37.17 36.19
N ASP A 77 4.37 36.01 35.80
CA ASP A 77 5.27 35.21 36.65
C ASP A 77 6.66 35.87 36.85
N GLN A 78 7.19 36.46 35.77
CA GLN A 78 8.51 37.08 35.75
C GLN A 78 8.54 38.39 36.54
N THR A 79 7.45 39.18 36.58
CA THR A 79 7.39 40.38 37.42
C THR A 79 7.47 40.09 38.92
N THR A 80 7.00 38.91 39.36
CA THR A 80 7.17 38.45 40.74
C THR A 80 8.56 37.85 41.00
N HIS A 81 9.03 36.96 40.12
CA HIS A 81 10.26 36.20 40.39
C HIS A 81 11.56 37.01 40.18
N ASP A 82 11.64 37.85 39.14
CA ASP A 82 12.82 38.70 38.91
C ASP A 82 12.95 39.78 40.00
N ALA A 83 11.83 40.22 40.60
CA ALA A 83 11.84 41.15 41.73
C ALA A 83 12.41 40.49 42.99
N GLU A 84 11.95 39.27 43.33
CA GLU A 84 12.42 38.49 44.48
C GLU A 84 13.90 38.07 44.34
N LEU A 85 14.31 37.61 43.15
CA LEU A 85 15.71 37.29 42.85
C LEU A 85 16.61 38.53 42.91
N LEU A 86 16.16 39.67 42.40
CA LEU A 86 16.93 40.90 42.46
C LEU A 86 17.02 41.46 43.89
N GLU A 87 15.98 41.29 44.71
CA GLU A 87 15.97 41.68 46.12
C GLU A 87 16.88 40.78 46.96
N THR A 88 16.78 39.46 46.81
CA THR A 88 17.68 38.49 47.48
C THR A 88 19.14 38.62 47.03
N PHE A 89 19.40 38.93 45.76
CA PHE A 89 20.74 39.26 45.29
C PHE A 89 21.27 40.55 45.93
N LYS A 90 20.45 41.61 45.98
CA LYS A 90 20.82 42.89 46.62
C LYS A 90 21.06 42.75 48.12
N SER A 91 20.22 41.99 48.84
CA SER A 91 20.41 41.76 50.28
C SER A 91 21.67 40.95 50.55
N THR A 92 21.89 39.85 49.83
CA THR A 92 23.10 39.01 49.95
C THR A 92 24.37 39.80 49.62
N LYS A 93 24.36 40.64 48.57
CA LYS A 93 25.47 41.54 48.24
C LYS A 93 25.70 42.58 49.34
N ALA A 94 24.64 43.15 49.91
CA ALA A 94 24.75 44.11 51.01
C ALA A 94 25.32 43.46 52.28
N ASP A 95 24.88 42.25 52.64
CA ASP A 95 25.34 41.53 53.81
C ASP A 95 26.78 41.02 53.67
N PHE A 96 27.18 40.55 52.48
CA PHE A 96 28.58 40.28 52.19
C PHE A 96 29.44 41.55 52.28
N THR A 97 28.97 42.68 51.74
CA THR A 97 29.69 43.96 51.81
C THR A 97 29.80 44.46 53.26
N ARG A 98 28.77 44.28 54.09
CA ARG A 98 28.79 44.54 55.54
C ARG A 98 29.79 43.64 56.26
N PHE A 99 29.80 42.34 55.98
CA PHE A 99 30.74 41.38 56.55
C PHE A 99 32.21 41.70 56.20
N VAL A 100 32.50 42.11 54.97
CA VAL A 100 33.88 42.49 54.61
C VAL A 100 34.25 43.88 55.16
N SER A 101 33.31 44.81 55.27
CA SER A 101 33.58 46.13 55.87
C SER A 101 33.71 46.11 57.40
N SER A 102 33.20 45.09 58.10
CA SER A 102 33.53 44.87 59.52
C SER A 102 34.94 44.29 59.73
N VAL A 103 35.55 43.73 58.67
CA VAL A 103 36.94 43.22 58.67
C VAL A 103 37.94 44.27 58.15
N ASN A 104 37.51 45.25 57.33
CA ASN A 104 38.37 46.32 56.83
C ASN A 104 37.63 47.67 56.72
N THR A 105 38.14 48.70 57.40
CA THR A 105 37.43 49.93 57.77
C THR A 105 37.12 50.91 56.63
N SER A 106 37.40 50.56 55.36
CA SER A 106 37.14 51.43 54.20
C SER A 106 36.30 50.73 53.14
N ARG A 107 35.09 51.26 52.91
CA ARG A 107 34.19 50.83 51.82
C ARG A 107 34.84 51.17 50.47
N SER A 108 35.43 50.19 49.81
CA SER A 108 36.13 50.39 48.54
C SER A 108 35.32 49.84 47.34
N PRO A 109 35.18 50.61 46.24
CA PRO A 109 34.44 50.16 45.05
C PRO A 109 35.12 48.97 44.35
N VAL A 110 36.42 48.79 44.57
CA VAL A 110 37.21 47.64 44.09
C VAL A 110 36.67 46.32 44.67
N LEU A 111 36.11 46.33 45.88
CA LEU A 111 35.61 45.14 46.55
C LEU A 111 34.22 44.75 46.04
N GLU A 112 33.36 45.73 45.78
CA GLU A 112 32.08 45.52 45.08
C GLU A 112 32.33 44.92 43.67
N GLN A 113 33.31 45.46 42.91
CA GLN A 113 33.71 44.93 41.60
C GLN A 113 34.29 43.51 41.67
N ARG A 114 35.07 43.17 42.71
CA ARG A 114 35.58 41.81 42.92
C ARG A 114 34.50 40.83 43.32
N PHE A 115 33.48 41.26 44.07
CA PHE A 115 32.32 40.43 44.39
C PHE A 115 31.47 40.17 43.14
N ASP A 116 31.20 41.19 42.33
CA ASP A 116 30.47 41.02 41.07
C ASP A 116 31.22 40.09 40.10
N LYS A 117 32.55 40.21 40.04
CA LYS A 117 33.38 39.24 39.31
C LYS A 117 33.28 37.83 39.90
N TYR A 118 33.41 37.66 41.22
CA TYR A 118 33.30 36.36 41.86
C TYR A 118 31.93 35.70 41.62
N VAL A 119 30.84 36.46 41.68
CA VAL A 119 29.50 35.94 41.35
C VAL A 119 29.38 35.64 39.86
N THR A 120 29.99 36.42 38.98
CA THR A 120 30.02 36.12 37.53
C THR A 120 30.81 34.84 37.26
N ASP A 121 31.97 34.64 37.90
CA ASP A 121 32.78 33.43 37.80
C ASP A 121 32.03 32.22 38.40
N LEU A 122 31.28 32.39 39.49
CA LEU A 122 30.45 31.36 40.12
C LEU A 122 29.22 31.01 39.27
N TYR A 123 28.62 32.01 38.61
CA TYR A 123 27.55 31.83 37.63
C TYR A 123 28.06 31.13 36.35
N ASP A 124 29.28 31.42 35.90
CA ASP A 124 29.93 30.70 34.79
C ASP A 124 30.22 29.24 35.18
N VAL A 125 30.63 28.96 36.42
CA VAL A 125 30.73 27.59 36.94
C VAL A 125 29.38 26.89 37.04
N TYR A 126 28.34 27.57 37.52
CA TYR A 126 26.99 27.01 37.68
C TYR A 126 26.27 26.79 36.35
N SER A 127 26.41 27.70 35.39
CA SER A 127 25.81 27.57 34.05
C SER A 127 26.49 26.49 33.20
N ARG A 128 27.79 26.22 33.44
CA ARG A 128 28.49 25.08 32.84
C ARG A 128 28.18 23.74 33.51
N ASN A 129 27.83 23.75 34.80
CA ASN A 129 27.50 22.55 35.57
C ASN A 129 26.30 22.84 36.50
N PRO A 130 25.05 22.75 36.01
CA PRO A 130 23.84 23.01 36.80
C PRO A 130 23.50 21.87 37.79
N PHE A 131 24.51 21.22 38.35
CA PHE A 131 24.35 20.17 39.36
C PHE A 131 23.86 20.76 40.69
N PRO A 132 22.93 20.08 41.39
CA PRO A 132 22.46 20.53 42.69
C PRO A 132 23.59 20.45 43.72
N TRP A 133 23.99 21.59 44.27
CA TRP A 133 25.00 21.72 45.33
C TRP A 133 24.58 21.14 46.71
N SER A 134 23.63 20.21 46.75
CA SER A 134 23.08 19.65 47.99
C SER A 134 23.78 18.35 48.42
N ARG A 135 24.56 18.48 49.49
CA ARG A 135 25.16 17.40 50.31
C ARG A 135 26.15 16.48 49.59
N ASN A 136 27.43 16.69 49.92
CA ASN A 136 28.62 15.86 49.60
C ASN A 136 29.31 16.18 48.27
N PHE A 137 29.92 17.37 48.22
CA PHE A 137 30.94 17.77 47.23
C PHE A 137 32.10 16.74 47.10
N THR A 138 32.31 15.90 48.12
CA THR A 138 33.30 14.81 48.16
C THR A 138 32.83 13.48 47.56
N GLY A 139 31.53 13.30 47.27
CA GLY A 139 31.00 12.05 46.71
C GLY A 139 31.29 11.84 45.23
N MET A 140 31.33 12.93 44.44
CA MET A 140 31.45 12.89 42.98
C MET A 140 32.87 12.62 42.44
N MET A 141 33.89 12.43 43.30
CA MET A 141 35.19 11.92 42.85
C MET A 141 35.22 10.39 42.64
N TYR A 142 34.21 9.66 43.13
CA TYR A 142 34.13 8.20 43.04
C TYR A 142 32.89 7.73 42.27
N ASN A 143 32.73 8.20 41.03
CA ASN A 143 31.79 7.55 40.11
C ASN A 143 32.24 6.11 39.86
N HIS A 144 31.38 5.14 40.18
CA HIS A 144 31.57 3.77 39.73
C HIS A 144 31.59 3.76 38.20
N PRO A 145 32.49 2.99 37.54
CA PRO A 145 32.58 2.98 36.08
C PRO A 145 31.27 2.53 35.39
N LEU A 146 30.36 1.88 36.13
CA LEU A 146 29.04 1.47 35.67
C LEU A 146 27.99 2.59 35.68
N SER A 147 28.03 3.58 36.59
CA SER A 147 27.04 4.67 36.58
C SER A 147 27.20 5.55 35.34
N ASN A 148 28.45 5.84 34.97
CA ASN A 148 28.80 6.49 33.71
C ASN A 148 28.23 5.75 32.49
N VAL A 149 28.12 4.41 32.51
CA VAL A 149 27.53 3.66 31.39
C VAL A 149 26.01 3.85 31.34
N THR A 150 25.32 3.83 32.47
CA THR A 150 23.86 4.03 32.54
C THR A 150 23.45 5.43 32.06
N TRP A 151 24.20 6.47 32.46
CA TRP A 151 23.97 7.85 32.01
C TRP A 151 24.31 8.05 30.53
N ASN A 152 25.44 7.51 30.06
CA ASN A 152 25.77 7.54 28.63
C ASN A 152 24.72 6.78 27.78
N LEU A 153 24.14 5.70 28.29
CA LEU A 153 23.05 4.98 27.64
C LEU A 153 21.75 5.80 27.64
N PHE A 154 21.46 6.54 28.70
CA PHE A 154 20.33 7.47 28.76
C PHE A 154 20.48 8.60 27.74
N PHE A 155 21.64 9.25 27.68
CA PHE A 155 21.96 10.24 26.65
C PHE A 155 21.84 9.64 25.23
N ALA A 156 22.44 8.47 24.99
CA ALA A 156 22.41 7.81 23.69
C ALA A 156 20.99 7.41 23.26
N ALA A 157 20.15 6.91 24.17
CA ALA A 157 18.77 6.56 23.89
C ALA A 157 17.89 7.80 23.64
N THR A 158 18.01 8.82 24.49
CA THR A 158 17.19 10.05 24.40
C THR A 158 17.55 10.93 23.21
N THR A 159 18.77 10.86 22.70
CA THR A 159 19.17 11.52 21.46
C THR A 159 18.77 10.73 20.21
N LEU A 160 18.81 9.40 20.23
CA LEU A 160 18.24 8.55 19.15
C LEU A 160 16.72 8.73 19.02
N THR A 161 16.00 8.87 20.12
CA THR A 161 14.55 9.11 20.14
C THR A 161 14.16 10.53 19.73
N SER A 162 15.13 11.41 19.42
CA SER A 162 14.94 12.84 19.19
C SER A 162 14.28 13.61 20.35
N ILE A 163 14.31 13.08 21.58
CA ILE A 163 13.87 13.82 22.78
C ILE A 163 14.93 14.85 23.17
N GLY A 164 16.19 14.42 23.31
CA GLY A 164 17.35 15.30 23.44
C GLY A 164 17.33 16.30 24.60
N TYR A 165 17.12 15.86 25.84
CA TYR A 165 17.09 16.71 27.05
C TYR A 165 18.32 17.63 27.28
N GLY A 166 19.43 17.42 26.56
CA GLY A 166 20.64 18.24 26.67
C GLY A 166 21.53 17.97 27.90
N THR A 167 21.04 17.23 28.89
CA THR A 167 21.85 16.75 30.02
C THR A 167 22.94 15.78 29.56
N ASP A 168 24.14 15.89 30.13
CA ASP A 168 25.32 15.05 29.84
C ASP A 168 25.79 15.05 28.37
N ALA A 169 25.50 16.11 27.61
CA ALA A 169 26.01 16.27 26.26
C ALA A 169 27.55 16.41 26.25
N PRO A 170 28.26 15.77 25.29
CA PRO A 170 29.72 15.81 25.26
C PRO A 170 30.26 17.21 24.91
N ASP A 171 31.02 17.82 25.81
CA ASP A 171 31.67 19.10 25.55
C ASP A 171 32.93 19.02 24.68
N SER A 172 33.62 17.87 24.71
CA SER A 172 34.83 17.67 23.91
C SER A 172 34.52 17.72 22.41
N TYR A 173 35.40 18.38 21.64
CA TYR A 173 35.28 18.43 20.17
C TYR A 173 35.12 17.04 19.56
N THR A 174 35.95 16.07 19.99
CA THR A 174 35.88 14.68 19.56
C THR A 174 34.53 14.02 19.87
N GLY A 175 33.99 14.24 21.06
CA GLY A 175 32.67 13.72 21.45
C GLY A 175 31.52 14.32 20.66
N ARG A 176 31.59 15.62 20.33
CA ARG A 176 30.61 16.29 19.45
C ARG A 176 30.65 15.74 18.03
N VAL A 177 31.84 15.56 17.46
CA VAL A 177 32.01 14.96 16.12
C VAL A 177 31.51 13.51 16.10
N PHE A 178 31.83 12.71 17.12
CA PHE A 178 31.29 11.35 17.26
C PHE A 178 29.75 11.35 17.33
N CYS A 179 29.17 12.22 18.15
CA CYS A 179 27.72 12.34 18.31
C CYS A 179 27.02 12.70 16.98
N LEU A 180 27.58 13.61 16.18
CA LEU A 180 27.05 13.94 14.84
C LEU A 180 27.01 12.73 13.91
N VAL A 181 28.08 11.93 13.85
CA VAL A 181 28.13 10.72 13.02
C VAL A 181 27.16 9.65 13.54
N TYR A 182 27.11 9.47 14.86
CA TYR A 182 26.20 8.54 15.53
C TYR A 182 24.72 8.86 15.23
N LEU A 183 24.32 10.12 15.34
CA LEU A 183 22.93 10.56 15.10
C LEU A 183 22.56 10.53 13.62
N PHE A 184 23.48 10.80 12.70
CA PHE A 184 23.23 10.76 11.25
C PHE A 184 22.74 9.38 10.78
N PHE A 185 23.31 8.29 11.31
CA PHE A 185 22.85 6.92 11.01
C PHE A 185 21.80 6.43 12.01
N GLY A 186 21.89 6.85 13.27
CA GLY A 186 21.05 6.41 14.36
C GLY A 186 19.59 6.87 14.25
N ILE A 187 19.35 8.16 14.00
CA ILE A 187 17.98 8.70 13.94
C ILE A 187 17.15 8.06 12.80
N PRO A 188 17.63 7.94 11.55
CA PRO A 188 16.87 7.27 10.49
C PRO A 188 16.56 5.80 10.80
N LEU A 189 17.53 5.06 11.33
CA LEU A 189 17.34 3.66 11.76
C LEU A 189 16.27 3.58 12.85
N TYR A 190 16.36 4.45 13.86
CA TYR A 190 15.45 4.45 14.99
C TYR A 190 14.01 4.82 14.58
N LEU A 191 13.83 5.85 13.74
CA LEU A 191 12.52 6.23 13.20
C LEU A 191 11.88 5.10 12.36
N ILE A 192 12.67 4.35 11.58
CA ILE A 192 12.17 3.16 10.87
C ILE A 192 11.70 2.10 11.85
N THR A 193 12.48 1.81 12.92
CA THR A 193 12.08 0.82 13.93
C THR A 193 10.83 1.23 14.72
N LEU A 194 10.69 2.51 15.07
CA LEU A 194 9.47 3.03 15.70
C LEU A 194 8.25 2.91 14.78
N ALA A 195 8.39 3.25 13.49
CA ALA A 195 7.30 3.17 12.53
C ALA A 195 6.83 1.71 12.27
N ASP A 196 7.75 0.75 12.26
CA ASP A 196 7.41 -0.68 12.14
C ASP A 196 6.72 -1.21 13.41
N LEU A 197 7.27 -0.87 14.59
CA LEU A 197 6.70 -1.25 15.88
C LEU A 197 5.31 -0.61 16.11
N ALA A 198 5.10 0.62 15.63
CA ALA A 198 3.79 1.27 15.63
C ALA A 198 2.78 0.50 14.77
N LYS A 199 3.14 0.07 13.55
CA LYS A 199 2.25 -0.75 12.69
C LYS A 199 1.87 -2.06 13.37
N PHE A 200 2.85 -2.75 13.96
CA PHE A 200 2.61 -3.97 14.73
C PHE A 200 1.62 -3.73 15.89
N CYS A 201 1.80 -2.63 16.64
CA CYS A 201 0.86 -2.22 17.68
C CYS A 201 -0.54 -1.91 17.11
N THR A 202 -0.66 -1.22 15.98
CA THR A 202 -1.95 -0.94 15.33
C THR A 202 -2.67 -2.23 14.91
N GLU A 203 -1.98 -3.19 14.30
CA GLU A 203 -2.55 -4.50 13.97
C GLU A 203 -3.01 -5.29 15.21
N PHE A 204 -2.19 -5.29 16.27
CA PHE A 204 -2.52 -5.91 17.54
C PHE A 204 -3.75 -5.28 18.20
N MET A 205 -3.84 -3.94 18.20
CA MET A 205 -4.96 -3.19 18.74
C MET A 205 -6.25 -3.42 17.93
N ASN A 206 -6.18 -3.49 16.60
CA ASN A 206 -7.30 -3.87 15.75
C ASN A 206 -7.82 -5.27 16.10
N LYS A 207 -6.92 -6.25 16.25
CA LYS A 207 -7.26 -7.63 16.63
C LYS A 207 -7.92 -7.69 18.02
N LEU A 208 -7.33 -7.01 19.01
CA LEU A 208 -7.92 -6.90 20.36
C LEU A 208 -9.30 -6.23 20.34
N TYR A 209 -9.47 -5.15 19.58
CA TYR A 209 -10.75 -4.44 19.48
C TYR A 209 -11.86 -5.33 18.90
N ILE A 210 -11.55 -6.07 17.84
CA ILE A 210 -12.43 -7.08 17.25
C ILE A 210 -12.79 -8.18 18.27
N ASP A 211 -11.81 -8.69 19.02
CA ASP A 211 -12.04 -9.72 20.04
C ASP A 211 -12.85 -9.20 21.24
N ILE A 212 -12.68 -7.93 21.62
CA ILE A 212 -13.51 -7.23 22.62
C ILE A 212 -14.94 -7.08 22.12
N ILE A 213 -15.16 -6.68 20.85
CA ILE A 213 -16.50 -6.61 20.25
C ILE A 213 -17.16 -8.00 20.24
N LYS A 214 -16.44 -9.04 19.80
CA LYS A 214 -16.91 -10.43 19.82
C LYS A 214 -17.25 -10.87 21.24
N CYS A 215 -16.42 -10.54 22.23
CA CYS A 215 -16.68 -10.85 23.64
C CYS A 215 -17.93 -10.13 24.18
N LYS A 216 -18.06 -8.83 23.90
CA LYS A 216 -19.23 -8.01 24.24
C LYS A 216 -20.50 -8.53 23.59
N HIS A 217 -20.43 -9.03 22.34
CA HIS A 217 -21.56 -9.68 21.67
C HIS A 217 -21.93 -11.00 22.34
N ARG A 218 -20.96 -11.89 22.63
CA ARG A 218 -21.16 -13.14 23.37
C ARG A 218 -21.79 -12.88 24.76
N LEU A 219 -21.31 -11.88 25.49
CA LEU A 219 -21.84 -11.46 26.79
C LEU A 219 -23.27 -10.89 26.68
N ARG A 220 -23.54 -10.01 25.71
CA ARG A 220 -24.90 -9.52 25.43
C ARG A 220 -25.85 -10.66 25.02
N ARG A 221 -25.38 -11.68 24.28
CA ARG A 221 -26.16 -12.86 23.91
C ARG A 221 -26.46 -13.72 25.15
N LYS A 222 -25.49 -13.97 26.03
CA LYS A 222 -25.71 -14.62 27.35
C LYS A 222 -26.71 -13.85 28.22
N TYR A 223 -26.54 -12.53 28.36
CA TYR A 223 -27.44 -11.68 29.14
C TYR A 223 -28.86 -11.65 28.55
N ARG A 224 -29.02 -11.53 27.22
CA ARG A 224 -30.33 -11.60 26.57
C ARG A 224 -31.00 -12.97 26.75
N ARG A 225 -30.27 -14.08 26.62
CA ARG A 225 -30.78 -15.44 26.92
C ARG A 225 -31.19 -15.61 28.39
N TRP A 226 -30.43 -15.05 29.33
CA TRP A 226 -30.76 -15.08 30.76
C TRP A 226 -31.99 -14.24 31.10
N LYS A 227 -32.08 -13.01 30.56
CA LYS A 227 -33.22 -12.11 30.74
C LYS A 227 -34.49 -12.66 30.06
N SER A 228 -34.38 -13.23 28.86
CA SER A 228 -35.52 -13.89 28.19
C SER A 228 -35.92 -15.17 28.90
N GLY A 229 -34.97 -15.96 29.42
CA GLY A 229 -35.24 -17.12 30.27
C GLY A 229 -36.03 -16.77 31.53
N ARG A 230 -35.79 -15.59 32.13
CA ARG A 230 -36.58 -15.07 33.26
C ARG A 230 -37.97 -14.59 32.86
N SER A 231 -38.11 -13.97 31.68
CA SER A 231 -39.42 -13.59 31.11
C SER A 231 -40.27 -14.79 30.70
N ARG A 232 -39.64 -15.90 30.29
CA ARG A 232 -40.28 -17.11 29.76
C ARG A 232 -41.00 -17.95 30.82
N ARG A 233 -40.92 -17.57 32.10
CA ARG A 233 -41.73 -18.17 33.17
C ARG A 233 -43.21 -17.77 33.08
N ASN A 234 -43.51 -16.64 32.43
CA ASN A 234 -44.89 -16.24 32.10
C ASN A 234 -45.15 -16.43 30.59
N SER A 235 -45.88 -17.51 30.28
CA SER A 235 -46.65 -17.75 29.04
C SER A 235 -46.01 -17.43 27.67
N VAL A 236 -45.44 -18.44 27.00
CA VAL A 236 -45.40 -18.51 25.51
C VAL A 236 -45.65 -19.95 25.03
N LYS A 237 -46.51 -20.13 24.02
CA LYS A 237 -46.85 -21.42 23.40
C LYS A 237 -45.67 -22.02 22.62
N VAL A 238 -45.51 -23.34 22.68
CA VAL A 238 -44.34 -24.10 22.17
C VAL A 238 -44.09 -23.97 20.66
N GLY A 239 -45.12 -23.66 19.86
CA GLY A 239 -45.05 -23.65 18.39
C GLY A 239 -44.11 -22.61 17.74
N GLN A 240 -43.76 -21.52 18.42
CA GLN A 240 -42.89 -20.47 17.84
C GLN A 240 -41.38 -20.67 18.10
N LEU A 241 -41.00 -21.68 18.88
CA LEU A 241 -39.61 -21.77 19.38
C LEU A 241 -38.58 -22.22 18.34
N ILE A 242 -39.01 -22.80 17.21
CA ILE A 242 -38.11 -23.44 16.23
C ILE A 242 -37.62 -22.43 15.17
N ILE A 243 -38.27 -21.28 15.00
CA ILE A 243 -37.95 -20.30 13.96
C ILE A 243 -36.92 -19.26 14.44
N ALA A 244 -36.96 -18.87 15.72
CA ALA A 244 -36.11 -17.81 16.29
C ALA A 244 -34.64 -18.21 16.54
N GLY A 245 -34.20 -19.42 16.13
CA GLY A 245 -32.83 -19.91 16.35
C GLY A 245 -31.89 -19.76 15.15
N GLY A 246 -32.41 -19.74 13.93
CA GLY A 246 -31.60 -19.82 12.71
C GLY A 246 -31.06 -18.47 12.22
N GLU A 247 -31.93 -17.47 12.08
CA GLU A 247 -31.61 -16.20 11.41
C GLU A 247 -30.46 -15.43 12.10
N ASP A 248 -30.44 -15.38 13.43
CA ASP A 248 -29.37 -14.75 14.21
C ASP A 248 -28.01 -15.46 14.02
N GLU A 249 -27.99 -16.78 13.87
CA GLU A 249 -26.75 -17.56 13.72
C GLU A 249 -26.22 -17.52 12.28
N VAL A 250 -27.13 -17.47 11.31
CA VAL A 250 -26.80 -17.21 9.91
C VAL A 250 -26.27 -15.79 9.74
N ALA A 251 -26.88 -14.79 10.40
CA ALA A 251 -26.34 -13.44 10.45
C ALA A 251 -24.96 -13.38 11.10
N GLU A 252 -24.72 -14.09 12.22
CA GLU A 252 -23.42 -14.18 12.89
C GLU A 252 -22.34 -14.82 11.98
N PHE A 253 -22.70 -15.86 11.21
CA PHE A 253 -21.82 -16.48 10.21
C PHE A 253 -21.53 -15.56 9.00
N LEU A 254 -22.55 -14.86 8.47
CA LEU A 254 -22.37 -13.91 7.38
C LEU A 254 -21.52 -12.72 7.79
N TRP A 255 -21.80 -12.11 8.95
CA TRP A 255 -21.01 -10.99 9.46
C TRP A 255 -19.54 -11.39 9.61
N THR A 256 -19.25 -12.53 10.27
CA THR A 256 -17.85 -12.97 10.48
C THR A 256 -17.08 -13.29 9.19
N HIS A 257 -17.75 -13.65 8.08
CA HIS A 257 -17.10 -13.89 6.78
C HIS A 257 -17.05 -12.65 5.88
N LEU A 258 -18.02 -11.72 5.98
CA LEU A 258 -18.00 -10.44 5.25
C LEU A 258 -17.23 -9.32 5.97
N GLU A 259 -16.84 -9.50 7.24
CA GLU A 259 -16.04 -8.54 8.04
C GLU A 259 -14.66 -8.24 7.40
N HIS A 260 -14.14 -9.13 6.53
CA HIS A 260 -12.94 -8.86 5.72
C HIS A 260 -13.14 -7.74 4.66
N ALA A 261 -14.36 -7.22 4.49
CA ALA A 261 -14.70 -6.15 3.56
C ALA A 261 -15.21 -4.85 4.23
N GLN A 262 -15.17 -4.76 5.56
CA GLN A 262 -15.38 -3.50 6.30
C GLN A 262 -14.26 -3.32 7.31
N PHE A 263 -13.36 -2.38 7.04
CA PHE A 263 -12.46 -1.84 8.06
C PHE A 263 -13.31 -1.24 9.17
N ILE A 264 -13.40 -1.92 10.32
CA ILE A 264 -13.99 -1.33 11.52
C ILE A 264 -12.93 -0.39 12.09
N GLU A 265 -12.95 0.85 11.61
CA GLU A 265 -12.11 1.93 12.12
C GLU A 265 -12.30 2.05 13.64
N ILE A 266 -11.20 1.86 14.40
CA ILE A 266 -11.24 2.05 15.85
C ILE A 266 -11.64 3.52 16.11
N PRO A 267 -12.67 3.79 16.92
CA PRO A 267 -13.09 5.16 17.18
C PRO A 267 -11.94 5.95 17.82
N PHE A 268 -11.52 7.03 17.16
CA PHE A 268 -10.39 7.89 17.54
C PHE A 268 -10.29 8.21 19.04
N PHE A 269 -11.42 8.55 19.68
CA PHE A 269 -11.49 8.83 21.11
C PHE A 269 -11.04 7.68 22.02
N LEU A 270 -11.18 6.42 21.58
CA LEU A 270 -10.73 5.24 22.31
C LEU A 270 -9.20 5.16 22.31
N ILE A 271 -8.55 5.49 21.19
CA ILE A 271 -7.09 5.49 21.07
C ILE A 271 -6.48 6.59 21.94
N ILE A 272 -7.02 7.83 21.87
CA ILE A 272 -6.61 8.90 22.80
C ILE A 272 -6.86 8.48 24.25
N GLY A 273 -8.00 7.86 24.56
CA GLY A 273 -8.30 7.39 25.90
C GLY A 273 -7.24 6.42 26.44
N ILE A 274 -6.80 5.46 25.61
CA ILE A 274 -5.73 4.51 25.97
C ILE A 274 -4.38 5.22 26.13
N PHE A 275 -4.06 6.18 25.26
CA PHE A 275 -2.86 7.01 25.37
C PHE A 275 -2.82 7.83 26.68
N LEU A 276 -3.91 8.51 27.03
CA LEU A 276 -4.00 9.30 28.27
C LEU A 276 -3.97 8.42 29.53
N ILE A 277 -4.61 7.23 29.50
CA ILE A 277 -4.53 6.25 30.59
C ILE A 277 -3.08 5.76 30.76
N TYR A 278 -2.38 5.49 29.65
CA TYR A 278 -0.97 5.09 29.70
C TYR A 278 -0.08 6.17 30.31
N ILE A 279 -0.24 7.43 29.88
CA ILE A 279 0.52 8.56 30.44
C ILE A 279 0.27 8.71 31.94
N ALA A 280 -0.99 8.68 32.38
CA ALA A 280 -1.34 8.81 33.79
C ALA A 280 -0.79 7.66 34.67
N PHE A 281 -0.71 6.44 34.11
CA PHE A 281 -0.10 5.31 34.78
C PHE A 281 1.43 5.45 34.87
N ALA A 282 2.09 5.80 33.77
CA ALA A 282 3.54 6.00 33.74
C ALA A 282 3.98 7.19 34.60
N SER A 283 3.24 8.30 34.60
CA SER A 283 3.53 9.47 35.43
C SER A 283 3.46 9.17 36.93
N TYR A 284 2.49 8.33 37.35
CA TYR A 284 2.39 7.88 38.74
C TYR A 284 3.61 7.04 39.15
N ILE A 285 4.08 6.13 38.29
CA ILE A 285 5.28 5.31 38.56
C ILE A 285 6.52 6.20 38.66
N ILE A 286 6.74 7.10 37.70
CA ILE A 286 7.93 7.97 37.67
C ILE A 286 7.93 8.91 38.89
N ALA A 287 6.79 9.53 39.21
CA ALA A 287 6.65 10.37 40.41
C ALA A 287 6.96 9.60 41.71
N ALA A 288 6.50 8.35 41.83
CA ALA A 288 6.78 7.51 42.99
C ALA A 288 8.25 7.06 43.10
N VAL A 289 8.93 6.84 41.97
CA VAL A 289 10.34 6.41 41.92
C VAL A 289 11.31 7.56 42.18
N GLU A 290 11.01 8.76 41.67
CA GLU A 290 11.86 9.96 41.79
C GLU A 290 11.49 10.84 43.01
N GLY A 291 10.38 10.56 43.68
CA GLY A 291 9.88 11.37 44.80
C GLY A 291 9.31 12.73 44.37
N TRP A 292 8.92 12.86 43.10
CA TRP A 292 8.34 14.08 42.53
C TRP A 292 6.84 14.18 42.83
N PRO A 293 6.23 15.37 42.84
CA PRO A 293 4.79 15.49 42.81
C PRO A 293 4.24 14.94 41.47
N VAL A 294 3.02 14.44 41.49
CA VAL A 294 2.41 13.76 40.32
C VAL A 294 2.24 14.69 39.12
N SER A 295 2.14 16.01 39.33
CA SER A 295 2.17 17.05 38.30
C SER A 295 3.43 16.98 37.45
N ASP A 296 4.57 16.84 38.10
CA ASP A 296 5.89 16.98 37.50
C ASP A 296 6.27 15.68 36.79
N GLY A 297 5.89 14.54 37.37
CA GLY A 297 5.92 13.24 36.68
C GLY A 297 5.02 13.20 35.44
N PHE A 298 3.86 13.88 35.45
CA PHE A 298 2.96 13.96 34.29
C PHE A 298 3.53 14.88 33.21
N TYR A 299 4.03 16.06 33.60
CA TYR A 299 4.71 17.01 32.73
C TYR A 299 5.92 16.35 32.04
N PHE A 300 6.80 15.71 32.82
CA PHE A 300 7.94 14.95 32.30
C PHE A 300 7.50 13.90 31.29
N MET A 301 6.53 13.03 31.64
CA MET A 301 6.10 11.96 30.74
C MET A 301 5.51 12.52 29.43
N MET A 302 4.69 13.56 29.50
CA MET A 302 4.12 14.22 28.32
C MET A 302 5.21 14.79 27.39
N ILE A 303 6.16 15.55 27.92
CA ILE A 303 7.24 16.19 27.13
C ILE A 303 8.22 15.16 26.53
N SER A 304 8.46 14.08 27.26
CA SER A 304 9.31 12.97 26.81
C SER A 304 8.66 12.21 25.65
N VAL A 305 7.38 11.87 25.81
CA VAL A 305 6.61 11.07 24.84
C VAL A 305 6.21 11.87 23.59
N LEU A 306 6.07 13.20 23.71
CA LEU A 306 5.89 14.11 22.58
C LEU A 306 7.22 14.52 21.90
N THR A 307 8.37 13.95 22.28
CA THR A 307 9.69 14.28 21.72
C THR A 307 10.06 15.78 21.81
N ILE A 308 9.65 16.45 22.90
CA ILE A 308 9.95 17.87 23.14
C ILE A 308 11.23 18.04 23.97
N GLY A 309 11.37 17.23 25.03
CA GLY A 309 12.59 17.13 25.84
C GLY A 309 13.23 18.43 26.33
N PHE A 310 12.51 19.29 27.07
CA PHE A 310 13.07 20.56 27.56
C PHE A 310 14.28 20.43 28.51
N GLY A 311 14.44 19.29 29.20
CA GLY A 311 15.60 19.01 30.06
C GLY A 311 15.59 19.70 31.44
N ASP A 312 14.51 20.40 31.76
CA ASP A 312 14.22 21.00 33.07
C ASP A 312 13.96 19.94 34.16
N LEU A 313 13.28 18.84 33.78
CA LEU A 313 13.10 17.65 34.60
C LEU A 313 13.69 16.42 33.91
N VAL A 314 14.58 15.73 34.62
CA VAL A 314 15.27 14.50 34.19
C VAL A 314 15.39 13.57 35.41
N PRO A 315 15.09 12.25 35.28
CA PRO A 315 15.18 11.30 36.40
C PRO A 315 16.57 11.31 37.01
N ARG A 316 16.66 11.32 38.35
CA ARG A 316 17.92 11.39 39.11
C ARG A 316 18.32 10.02 39.69
N ASN A 317 17.39 9.06 39.75
CA ASN A 317 17.63 7.79 40.41
C ASN A 317 18.29 6.77 39.46
N GLU A 318 19.63 6.68 39.51
CA GLU A 318 20.45 5.84 38.62
C GLU A 318 19.96 4.38 38.48
N THR A 319 19.41 3.83 39.57
CA THR A 319 18.95 2.43 39.61
C THR A 319 17.71 2.16 38.74
N PHE A 320 16.90 3.18 38.45
CA PHE A 320 15.66 3.05 37.69
C PHE A 320 15.70 3.70 36.31
N ILE A 321 16.82 4.31 35.89
CA ILE A 321 16.97 4.93 34.56
C ILE A 321 16.53 4.00 33.42
N LEU A 322 16.91 2.71 33.48
CA LEU A 322 16.49 1.71 32.48
C LEU A 322 14.97 1.48 32.43
N LEU A 323 14.30 1.55 33.59
CA LEU A 323 12.84 1.45 33.67
C LEU A 323 12.18 2.71 33.08
N VAL A 324 12.72 3.90 33.36
CA VAL A 324 12.22 5.16 32.79
C VAL A 324 12.39 5.15 31.26
N LEU A 325 13.55 4.72 30.75
CA LEU A 325 13.78 4.56 29.31
C LEU A 325 12.78 3.59 28.65
N LEU A 326 12.46 2.46 29.29
CA LEU A 326 11.47 1.51 28.80
C LEU A 326 10.05 2.11 28.78
N LEU A 327 9.67 2.88 29.80
CA LEU A 327 8.38 3.58 29.84
C LEU A 327 8.32 4.67 28.74
N VAL A 328 9.38 5.47 28.58
CA VAL A 328 9.44 6.47 27.50
C VAL A 328 9.37 5.79 26.13
N LEU A 329 10.08 4.67 25.91
CA LEU A 329 10.01 3.89 24.67
C LEU A 329 8.60 3.41 24.34
N ILE A 330 7.89 2.81 25.31
CA ILE A 330 6.50 2.35 25.12
C ILE A 330 5.57 3.54 24.83
N GLY A 331 5.80 4.69 25.50
CA GLY A 331 5.08 5.93 25.21
C GLY A 331 5.29 6.43 23.78
N LEU A 332 6.53 6.47 23.29
CA LEU A 332 6.86 6.87 21.91
C LEU A 332 6.20 5.98 20.86
N VAL A 333 6.17 4.66 21.09
CA VAL A 333 5.42 3.71 20.24
C VAL A 333 3.94 4.05 20.26
N LEU A 334 3.36 4.33 21.43
CA LEU A 334 1.94 4.67 21.53
C LEU A 334 1.62 6.02 20.86
N THR A 335 2.48 7.03 20.98
CA THR A 335 2.33 8.31 20.27
C THR A 335 2.45 8.15 18.76
N THR A 336 3.43 7.37 18.28
CA THR A 336 3.55 7.10 16.84
C THR A 336 2.34 6.34 16.28
N THR A 337 1.74 5.39 17.03
CA THR A 337 0.44 4.79 16.63
C THR A 337 -0.69 5.81 16.59
N CYS A 338 -0.75 6.74 17.55
CA CYS A 338 -1.74 7.81 17.57
C CYS A 338 -1.58 8.73 16.35
N VAL A 339 -0.34 9.15 16.04
CA VAL A 339 -0.03 10.01 14.90
C VAL A 339 -0.30 9.33 13.56
N ASP A 340 -0.02 8.03 13.43
CA ASP A 340 -0.31 7.25 12.20
C ASP A 340 -1.82 7.18 11.93
N ILE A 341 -2.62 6.81 12.94
CA ILE A 341 -4.09 6.68 12.80
C ILE A 341 -4.75 8.06 12.64
N VAL A 342 -4.30 9.08 13.38
CA VAL A 342 -4.75 10.48 13.20
C VAL A 342 -4.36 10.98 11.82
N GLY A 343 -3.13 10.74 11.38
CA GLY A 343 -2.62 11.12 10.07
C GLY A 343 -3.52 10.59 8.96
N ALA A 344 -3.77 9.28 8.93
CA ALA A 344 -4.68 8.66 7.96
C ALA A 344 -6.07 9.32 7.97
N TYR A 345 -6.71 9.44 9.14
CA TYR A 345 -8.06 10.00 9.26
C TYR A 345 -8.14 11.48 8.84
N TYR A 346 -7.18 12.31 9.26
CA TYR A 346 -7.18 13.74 8.96
C TYR A 346 -6.73 14.05 7.53
N ILE A 347 -5.79 13.29 6.95
CA ILE A 347 -5.35 13.46 5.55
C ILE A 347 -6.51 13.21 4.60
N ASP A 348 -7.27 12.11 4.78
CA ASP A 348 -8.45 11.82 3.96
C ASP A 348 -9.51 12.92 4.09
N ARG A 349 -9.72 13.44 5.30
CA ARG A 349 -10.69 14.51 5.57
C ARG A 349 -10.25 15.89 5.08
N LEU A 350 -8.94 16.19 5.08
CA LEU A 350 -8.35 17.39 4.48
C LEU A 350 -8.47 17.35 2.95
N HIS A 351 -8.12 16.23 2.32
CA HIS A 351 -8.36 16.03 0.89
C HIS A 351 -9.85 16.02 0.55
N PHE A 352 -10.73 15.59 1.44
CA PHE A 352 -12.18 15.72 1.25
C PHE A 352 -12.64 17.18 1.33
N PHE A 353 -12.17 17.97 2.31
CA PHE A 353 -12.53 19.37 2.44
C PHE A 353 -12.04 20.20 1.22
N GLY A 354 -10.81 19.98 0.76
CA GLY A 354 -10.29 20.59 -0.46
C GLY A 354 -11.08 20.21 -1.72
N ARG A 355 -11.63 18.99 -1.79
CA ARG A 355 -12.53 18.54 -2.88
C ARG A 355 -13.97 19.03 -2.75
N ARG A 356 -14.40 19.49 -1.57
CA ARG A 356 -15.78 19.95 -1.31
C ARG A 356 -15.98 21.45 -1.59
N LEU A 357 -14.91 22.17 -1.88
CA LEU A 357 -14.95 23.57 -2.34
C LEU A 357 -15.27 23.70 -3.84
N ASP A 358 -15.36 22.59 -4.58
CA ASP A 358 -15.86 22.53 -5.95
C ASP A 358 -17.05 21.54 -6.02
N ASP A 359 -18.17 21.96 -6.60
CA ASP A 359 -19.25 21.06 -7.02
C ASP A 359 -18.78 20.25 -8.25
N ASP A 360 -18.10 19.14 -7.98
CA ASP A 360 -17.59 18.19 -8.98
C ASP A 360 -18.75 17.73 -9.89
N PRO A 361 -18.81 18.07 -11.20
CA PRO A 361 -19.98 17.82 -12.05
C PRO A 361 -20.22 16.33 -12.34
N LEU A 362 -19.30 15.48 -11.91
CA LEU A 362 -19.35 14.01 -11.96
C LEU A 362 -19.63 13.38 -10.57
N SER A 363 -19.86 14.18 -9.52
CA SER A 363 -20.20 13.72 -8.16
C SER A 363 -21.43 12.81 -8.16
N TRP A 364 -22.50 13.22 -8.86
CA TRP A 364 -23.72 12.41 -9.01
C TRP A 364 -23.45 11.03 -9.63
N LEU A 365 -22.48 10.95 -10.55
CA LEU A 365 -22.12 9.72 -11.27
C LEU A 365 -21.33 8.77 -10.35
N LYS A 366 -20.42 9.32 -9.54
CA LYS A 366 -19.74 8.60 -8.45
C LYS A 366 -20.74 8.11 -7.41
N GLU A 367 -21.71 8.93 -7.03
CA GLU A 367 -22.74 8.58 -6.06
C GLU A 367 -23.68 7.48 -6.60
N VAL A 368 -24.11 7.56 -7.86
CA VAL A 368 -24.89 6.50 -8.53
C VAL A 368 -24.09 5.20 -8.62
N GLN A 369 -22.79 5.27 -8.92
CA GLN A 369 -21.90 4.10 -8.92
C GLN A 369 -21.78 3.50 -7.51
N GLN A 370 -21.61 4.31 -6.47
CA GLN A 370 -21.53 3.87 -5.07
C GLN A 370 -22.85 3.22 -4.62
N ARG A 371 -24.00 3.85 -4.91
CA ARG A 371 -25.34 3.31 -4.64
C ARG A 371 -25.59 1.98 -5.38
N ARG A 372 -25.08 1.82 -6.62
CA ARG A 372 -25.12 0.54 -7.36
C ARG A 372 -24.24 -0.54 -6.73
N ILE A 373 -23.04 -0.19 -6.26
CA ILE A 373 -22.15 -1.11 -5.53
C ILE A 373 -22.79 -1.53 -4.20
N GLU A 374 -23.39 -0.62 -3.45
CA GLU A 374 -24.12 -0.92 -2.22
C GLU A 374 -25.40 -1.74 -2.46
N ALA A 375 -26.09 -1.53 -3.58
CA ALA A 375 -27.23 -2.35 -3.97
C ALA A 375 -26.78 -3.79 -4.31
N MET A 376 -25.74 -3.95 -5.13
CA MET A 376 -25.15 -5.27 -5.42
C MET A 376 -24.64 -5.96 -4.16
N LYS A 377 -23.97 -5.25 -3.24
CA LYS A 377 -23.52 -5.79 -1.95
C LYS A 377 -24.70 -6.27 -1.10
N ARG A 378 -25.77 -5.48 -0.98
CA ARG A 378 -27.00 -5.86 -0.25
C ARG A 378 -27.70 -7.06 -0.88
N GLU A 379 -27.76 -7.13 -2.21
CA GLU A 379 -28.42 -8.21 -2.93
C GLU A 379 -27.61 -9.52 -2.88
N ALA A 380 -26.28 -9.43 -3.00
CA ALA A 380 -25.38 -10.57 -2.78
C ALA A 380 -25.49 -11.09 -1.34
N MET A 381 -25.51 -10.19 -0.34
CA MET A 381 -25.69 -10.56 1.07
C MET A 381 -27.07 -11.21 1.34
N ARG A 382 -28.14 -10.74 0.68
CA ARG A 382 -29.47 -11.36 0.75
C ARG A 382 -29.48 -12.77 0.15
N LYS A 383 -28.93 -12.95 -1.06
CA LYS A 383 -28.83 -14.27 -1.71
C LYS A 383 -27.99 -15.24 -0.87
N LEU A 384 -26.91 -14.76 -0.25
CA LEU A 384 -26.07 -15.58 0.63
C LEU A 384 -26.83 -15.96 1.92
N PHE A 385 -27.60 -15.04 2.52
CA PHE A 385 -28.51 -15.35 3.63
C PHE A 385 -29.56 -16.41 3.25
N GLU A 386 -30.19 -16.30 2.07
CA GLU A 386 -31.14 -17.30 1.54
C GLU A 386 -30.49 -18.69 1.36
N THR A 387 -29.26 -18.76 0.84
CA THR A 387 -28.56 -20.06 0.71
C THR A 387 -28.21 -20.69 2.06
N VAL A 388 -27.82 -19.90 3.06
CA VAL A 388 -27.41 -20.43 4.37
C VAL A 388 -28.63 -20.76 5.23
N THR A 389 -29.75 -20.02 5.14
CA THR A 389 -31.02 -20.45 5.79
C THR A 389 -31.57 -21.72 5.15
N ALA A 390 -31.51 -21.87 3.82
CA ALA A 390 -31.84 -23.13 3.14
C ALA A 390 -30.96 -24.29 3.63
N LEU A 391 -29.64 -24.09 3.74
CA LEU A 391 -28.71 -25.09 4.27
C LEU A 391 -29.00 -25.46 5.73
N HIS A 392 -29.35 -24.47 6.57
CA HIS A 392 -29.71 -24.69 7.97
C HIS A 392 -31.04 -25.44 8.12
N HIS A 393 -32.04 -25.13 7.28
CA HIS A 393 -33.28 -25.90 7.19
C HIS A 393 -33.04 -27.35 6.73
N ILE A 394 -32.16 -27.59 5.74
CA ILE A 394 -31.79 -28.95 5.34
C ILE A 394 -31.14 -29.70 6.52
N ARG A 395 -30.24 -29.06 7.28
CA ARG A 395 -29.58 -29.66 8.44
C ARG A 395 -30.54 -29.98 9.60
N LEU A 396 -31.49 -29.09 9.90
CA LEU A 396 -32.55 -29.32 10.89
C LEU A 396 -33.53 -30.42 10.46
N THR A 397 -33.86 -30.48 9.17
CA THR A 397 -34.73 -31.53 8.61
C THR A 397 -34.03 -32.89 8.67
N ALA A 398 -32.74 -32.97 8.31
CA ALA A 398 -31.92 -34.17 8.47
C ALA A 398 -31.81 -34.62 9.94
N LEU A 399 -31.65 -33.68 10.89
CA LEU A 399 -31.65 -33.99 12.33
C LEU A 399 -33.01 -34.50 12.84
N LYS A 400 -34.14 -34.01 12.31
CA LYS A 400 -35.47 -34.59 12.61
C LYS A 400 -35.64 -36.00 12.05
N HIS A 401 -35.13 -36.27 10.85
CA HIS A 401 -35.14 -37.62 10.27
C HIS A 401 -34.28 -38.63 11.03
N LEU A 402 -33.26 -38.19 11.79
CA LEU A 402 -32.50 -39.08 12.67
C LEU A 402 -33.28 -39.53 13.93
N THR A 403 -34.41 -38.89 14.26
CA THR A 403 -35.27 -39.24 15.40
C THR A 403 -36.54 -40.00 15.03
N GLN A 404 -36.78 -40.29 13.75
CA GLN A 404 -37.97 -41.01 13.31
C GLN A 404 -37.58 -42.18 12.40
N ALA A 405 -37.59 -43.37 12.98
CA ALA A 405 -37.09 -44.58 12.33
C ALA A 405 -37.93 -45.02 11.11
N SER A 406 -37.25 -45.73 10.21
CA SER A 406 -37.81 -46.58 9.13
C SER A 406 -38.75 -45.93 8.10
N GLN A 407 -38.18 -45.29 7.07
CA GLN A 407 -38.64 -45.35 5.67
C GLN A 407 -37.43 -45.26 4.71
N PRO A 408 -37.54 -45.66 3.43
CA PRO A 408 -36.39 -45.89 2.55
C PRO A 408 -35.59 -44.61 2.24
N GLN A 409 -34.26 -44.75 2.08
CA GLN A 409 -33.42 -43.63 1.64
C GLN A 409 -33.74 -43.25 0.18
N PRO A 410 -33.90 -41.95 -0.16
CA PRO A 410 -33.91 -41.53 -1.55
C PRO A 410 -32.51 -41.74 -2.15
N GLU A 411 -32.45 -42.40 -3.30
CA GLU A 411 -31.19 -42.67 -3.99
C GLU A 411 -30.54 -41.36 -4.50
N PRO A 412 -29.20 -41.27 -4.55
CA PRO A 412 -28.53 -40.12 -5.14
C PRO A 412 -28.86 -40.02 -6.63
N PRO A 413 -28.97 -38.80 -7.21
CA PRO A 413 -29.35 -38.61 -8.61
C PRO A 413 -28.39 -39.35 -9.57
N GLU A 414 -28.89 -39.74 -10.75
CA GLU A 414 -28.03 -40.33 -11.79
C GLU A 414 -26.94 -39.33 -12.28
N CYS A 415 -25.82 -39.90 -12.74
CA CYS A 415 -24.81 -39.14 -13.47
C CYS A 415 -25.36 -38.64 -14.82
N PRO A 416 -24.94 -37.45 -15.30
CA PRO A 416 -25.32 -36.98 -16.63
C PRO A 416 -24.74 -37.92 -17.70
N ARG A 417 -25.49 -38.15 -18.77
CA ARG A 417 -25.17 -39.17 -19.78
C ARG A 417 -24.44 -38.54 -20.98
N ASN A 418 -23.61 -39.32 -21.66
CA ASN A 418 -22.94 -38.93 -22.92
C ASN A 418 -22.20 -37.57 -22.84
N LEU A 419 -21.41 -37.34 -21.78
CA LEU A 419 -20.54 -36.17 -21.70
C LEU A 419 -19.45 -36.28 -22.77
N VAL A 420 -19.53 -35.42 -23.78
CA VAL A 420 -18.58 -35.33 -24.90
C VAL A 420 -17.96 -33.94 -24.89
N ALA A 421 -16.63 -33.91 -24.92
CA ALA A 421 -15.88 -32.71 -25.25
C ALA A 421 -15.69 -32.63 -26.78
N SER A 422 -15.78 -31.43 -27.35
CA SER A 422 -15.73 -31.22 -28.78
C SER A 422 -15.33 -29.79 -29.10
N HIS A 423 -14.98 -29.50 -30.36
CA HIS A 423 -14.67 -28.15 -30.84
C HIS A 423 -13.63 -27.44 -29.95
N ALA A 424 -12.56 -28.16 -29.61
CA ALA A 424 -11.46 -27.60 -28.86
C ALA A 424 -10.73 -26.54 -29.70
N THR A 425 -10.36 -25.45 -29.06
CA THR A 425 -9.49 -24.39 -29.59
C THR A 425 -8.30 -24.24 -28.64
N ALA A 426 -7.48 -23.19 -28.79
CA ALA A 426 -6.40 -22.91 -27.83
C ALA A 426 -6.85 -22.44 -26.44
N ASP A 427 -8.07 -21.90 -26.29
CA ASP A 427 -8.59 -21.37 -25.01
C ASP A 427 -9.92 -21.96 -24.54
N SER A 428 -10.59 -22.72 -25.41
CA SER A 428 -11.98 -23.11 -25.16
C SER A 428 -12.30 -24.51 -25.66
N VAL A 429 -13.22 -25.16 -24.96
CA VAL A 429 -13.71 -26.51 -25.27
C VAL A 429 -15.23 -26.51 -25.07
N LEU A 430 -15.96 -26.97 -26.09
CA LEU A 430 -17.40 -27.11 -26.03
C LEU A 430 -17.78 -28.48 -25.47
N LEU A 431 -18.29 -28.48 -24.25
CA LEU A 431 -18.86 -29.66 -23.62
C LEU A 431 -20.34 -29.78 -24.00
N ARG A 432 -20.77 -31.00 -24.35
CA ARG A 432 -22.16 -31.37 -24.62
C ARG A 432 -22.48 -32.64 -23.85
N TRP A 433 -23.69 -32.75 -23.31
CA TRP A 433 -24.15 -33.95 -22.61
C TRP A 433 -25.66 -34.13 -22.80
N SER A 434 -26.18 -35.23 -22.26
CA SER A 434 -27.60 -35.56 -22.25
C SER A 434 -28.09 -35.69 -20.79
N PRO A 435 -29.37 -35.40 -20.53
CA PRO A 435 -29.91 -35.38 -19.18
C PRO A 435 -29.93 -36.80 -18.53
N PRO A 436 -29.90 -36.88 -17.19
CA PRO A 436 -30.11 -38.14 -16.47
C PRO A 436 -31.53 -38.69 -16.72
N LEU A 437 -31.70 -40.03 -16.74
CA LEU A 437 -33.00 -40.63 -17.07
C LEU A 437 -34.03 -40.51 -15.95
N TYR A 438 -33.59 -40.51 -14.70
CA TYR A 438 -34.47 -40.46 -13.52
C TYR A 438 -34.03 -39.33 -12.58
N VAL A 439 -34.89 -38.32 -12.46
CA VAL A 439 -34.92 -37.39 -11.34
C VAL A 439 -36.40 -37.23 -10.99
N ASP A 440 -36.81 -37.80 -9.85
CA ASP A 440 -38.23 -37.87 -9.42
C ASP A 440 -38.90 -36.50 -9.21
N GLU A 441 -38.11 -35.42 -9.27
CA GLU A 441 -38.59 -34.05 -9.24
C GLU A 441 -38.27 -33.31 -10.55
N GLY A 442 -39.28 -33.15 -11.39
CA GLY A 442 -39.18 -32.59 -12.74
C GLY A 442 -38.31 -31.33 -12.83
N LYS A 443 -37.19 -31.44 -13.56
CA LYS A 443 -36.20 -30.38 -13.85
C LYS A 443 -35.68 -29.58 -12.64
N ARG A 444 -35.75 -30.10 -11.40
CA ARG A 444 -35.18 -29.46 -10.19
C ARG A 444 -33.75 -29.91 -9.92
N TYR A 445 -32.90 -29.77 -10.91
CA TYR A 445 -31.47 -30.09 -10.82
C TYR A 445 -30.65 -29.08 -11.63
N TRP A 446 -29.38 -28.93 -11.28
CA TRP A 446 -28.39 -28.20 -12.07
C TRP A 446 -27.14 -29.05 -12.23
N TYR A 447 -26.33 -28.73 -13.24
CA TYR A 447 -25.03 -29.34 -13.42
C TYR A 447 -23.94 -28.50 -12.74
N THR A 448 -23.03 -29.21 -12.08
CA THR A 448 -21.74 -28.68 -11.63
C THR A 448 -20.69 -29.23 -12.57
N LEU A 449 -19.93 -28.34 -13.22
CA LEU A 449 -18.75 -28.69 -13.98
C LEU A 449 -17.50 -28.44 -13.13
N THR A 450 -16.60 -29.41 -13.09
CA THR A 450 -15.25 -29.25 -12.55
C THR A 450 -14.24 -29.61 -13.62
N TYR A 451 -13.16 -28.84 -13.75
CA TYR A 451 -12.08 -29.14 -14.69
C TYR A 451 -10.71 -28.83 -14.12
N LYS A 452 -9.71 -29.57 -14.59
CA LYS A 452 -8.31 -29.45 -14.18
C LYS A 452 -7.37 -29.87 -15.30
N PRO A 453 -6.18 -29.27 -15.44
CA PRO A 453 -5.17 -29.76 -16.35
C PRO A 453 -4.61 -31.09 -15.85
N ARG A 454 -4.30 -32.03 -16.77
CA ARG A 454 -3.76 -33.36 -16.45
C ARG A 454 -2.23 -33.36 -16.56
N THR A 455 -1.57 -32.53 -15.75
CA THR A 455 -0.09 -32.53 -15.65
C THR A 455 0.41 -33.60 -14.67
N PRO A 456 1.63 -34.16 -14.88
CA PRO A 456 2.19 -35.21 -14.01
C PRO A 456 2.79 -34.70 -12.69
N GLN A 457 2.73 -33.39 -12.38
CA GLN A 457 3.24 -32.82 -11.11
C GLN A 457 2.11 -32.46 -10.13
N ARG A 458 2.49 -32.19 -8.86
CA ARG A 458 1.59 -32.13 -7.68
C ARG A 458 0.38 -31.19 -7.83
N ARG A 459 -0.76 -31.62 -7.26
CA ARG A 459 -2.00 -30.86 -6.97
C ARG A 459 -2.36 -29.79 -8.01
N ASN A 460 -2.86 -30.24 -9.16
CA ASN A 460 -3.52 -29.36 -10.14
C ASN A 460 -4.74 -28.66 -9.49
N HIS A 461 -4.84 -27.33 -9.63
CA HIS A 461 -5.98 -26.55 -9.17
C HIS A 461 -7.24 -26.96 -9.95
N VAL A 462 -8.34 -27.22 -9.24
CA VAL A 462 -9.62 -27.63 -9.83
C VAL A 462 -10.52 -26.41 -9.89
N VAL A 463 -10.84 -25.96 -11.10
CA VAL A 463 -11.83 -24.90 -11.29
C VAL A 463 -13.23 -25.51 -11.27
N ARG A 464 -14.17 -24.85 -10.59
CA ARG A 464 -15.56 -25.29 -10.42
C ARG A 464 -16.51 -24.24 -10.97
N VAL A 465 -17.47 -24.68 -11.77
CA VAL A 465 -18.58 -23.89 -12.29
C VAL A 465 -19.88 -24.56 -11.83
N ASP A 466 -20.66 -23.85 -11.03
CA ASP A 466 -21.94 -24.30 -10.49
C ASP A 466 -23.13 -23.71 -11.27
N PHE A 467 -24.33 -24.25 -11.03
CA PHE A 467 -25.62 -23.75 -11.54
C PHE A 467 -25.76 -23.71 -13.08
N ILE A 468 -25.17 -24.66 -13.79
CA ILE A 468 -25.37 -24.81 -15.23
C ILE A 468 -26.74 -25.49 -15.48
N ASN A 469 -27.62 -24.80 -16.21
CA ASN A 469 -28.98 -25.27 -16.51
C ASN A 469 -29.17 -25.72 -17.98
N GLU A 470 -28.17 -25.52 -18.85
CA GLU A 470 -28.15 -26.00 -20.24
C GLU A 470 -27.48 -27.38 -20.35
N GLU A 471 -27.74 -28.08 -21.47
CA GLU A 471 -27.12 -29.38 -21.84
C GLU A 471 -25.79 -29.21 -22.62
N ARG A 472 -25.28 -27.97 -22.64
CA ARG A 472 -24.03 -27.57 -23.29
C ARG A 472 -23.37 -26.47 -22.49
N TYR A 473 -22.04 -26.42 -22.49
CA TYR A 473 -21.29 -25.34 -21.87
C TYR A 473 -19.96 -25.14 -22.59
N LEU A 474 -19.66 -23.89 -22.94
CA LEU A 474 -18.37 -23.49 -23.51
C LEU A 474 -17.44 -23.10 -22.37
N VAL A 475 -16.47 -23.97 -22.05
CA VAL A 475 -15.38 -23.61 -21.14
C VAL A 475 -14.45 -22.66 -21.89
N THR A 476 -14.03 -21.57 -21.25
CA THR A 476 -13.10 -20.56 -21.81
C THR A 476 -11.97 -20.27 -20.81
N GLY A 477 -10.88 -19.64 -21.27
CA GLY A 477 -9.71 -19.33 -20.44
C GLY A 477 -8.83 -20.55 -20.13
N LEU A 478 -8.89 -21.59 -20.96
CA LEU A 478 -8.01 -22.75 -20.87
C LEU A 478 -6.61 -22.42 -21.40
N LYS A 479 -5.61 -23.19 -20.97
CA LYS A 479 -4.25 -23.11 -21.51
C LYS A 479 -4.17 -23.87 -22.83
N SER A 480 -3.49 -23.31 -23.81
CA SER A 480 -3.22 -23.98 -25.10
C SER A 480 -2.35 -25.22 -24.94
N PHE A 481 -2.51 -26.18 -25.85
CA PHE A 481 -1.74 -27.44 -25.89
C PHE A 481 -1.68 -28.19 -24.54
N THR A 482 -2.81 -28.24 -23.83
CA THR A 482 -2.91 -28.83 -22.49
C THR A 482 -4.06 -29.83 -22.46
N LEU A 483 -3.80 -31.05 -21.97
CA LEU A 483 -4.84 -32.05 -21.72
C LEU A 483 -5.65 -31.63 -20.49
N TYR A 484 -6.96 -31.44 -20.66
CA TYR A 484 -7.88 -31.18 -19.55
C TYR A 484 -8.74 -32.41 -19.25
N GLU A 485 -8.93 -32.68 -17.95
CA GLU A 485 -9.96 -33.61 -17.47
C GLU A 485 -11.16 -32.81 -16.98
N PHE A 486 -12.29 -32.99 -17.66
CA PHE A 486 -13.59 -32.42 -17.32
C PHE A 486 -14.40 -33.46 -16.53
N SER A 487 -15.10 -33.02 -15.49
CA SER A 487 -15.88 -33.86 -14.58
C SER A 487 -17.19 -33.14 -14.26
N LEU A 488 -18.31 -33.69 -14.77
CA LEU A 488 -19.65 -33.13 -14.65
C LEU A 488 -20.48 -33.95 -13.66
N THR A 489 -21.07 -33.30 -12.66
CA THR A 489 -21.99 -33.91 -11.68
C THR A 489 -23.34 -33.23 -11.73
N THR A 490 -24.41 -34.02 -11.68
CA THR A 490 -25.78 -33.52 -11.45
C THR A 490 -25.95 -33.27 -9.96
N THR A 491 -26.42 -32.08 -9.56
CA THR A 491 -26.71 -31.76 -8.17
C THR A 491 -28.20 -31.50 -7.98
N THR A 492 -28.79 -32.16 -6.98
CA THR A 492 -30.17 -31.96 -6.52
C THR A 492 -30.16 -31.53 -5.05
N ARG A 493 -31.35 -31.22 -4.49
CA ARG A 493 -31.50 -30.92 -3.06
C ARG A 493 -31.06 -32.05 -2.11
N PHE A 494 -30.94 -33.28 -2.62
CA PHE A 494 -30.62 -34.48 -1.86
C PHE A 494 -29.12 -34.85 -1.92
N GLY A 495 -28.37 -34.33 -2.89
CA GLY A 495 -26.95 -34.66 -3.05
C GLY A 495 -26.43 -34.40 -4.46
N SER A 496 -25.17 -34.78 -4.70
CA SER A 496 -24.57 -34.77 -6.04
C SER A 496 -24.35 -36.19 -6.55
N SER A 497 -24.54 -36.38 -7.85
CA SER A 497 -24.34 -37.67 -8.52
C SER A 497 -22.86 -38.01 -8.69
N ARG A 498 -22.58 -39.24 -9.17
CA ARG A 498 -21.24 -39.61 -9.63
C ARG A 498 -20.82 -38.73 -10.81
N ALA A 499 -19.56 -38.35 -10.86
CA ALA A 499 -19.04 -37.50 -11.93
C ALA A 499 -18.91 -38.27 -13.26
N ALA A 500 -19.64 -37.84 -14.29
CA ALA A 500 -19.32 -38.19 -15.67
C ALA A 500 -18.02 -37.47 -16.08
N ARG A 501 -17.14 -38.14 -16.83
CA ARG A 501 -15.83 -37.58 -17.21
C ARG A 501 -15.63 -37.56 -18.71
N ALA A 502 -15.04 -36.47 -19.20
CA ALA A 502 -14.54 -36.34 -20.55
C ALA A 502 -13.12 -35.75 -20.50
N GLN A 503 -12.32 -36.00 -21.54
CA GLN A 503 -10.97 -35.50 -21.64
C GLN A 503 -10.73 -35.00 -23.06
N GLU A 504 -10.09 -33.84 -23.18
CA GLU A 504 -9.83 -33.18 -24.46
C GLU A 504 -8.49 -32.45 -24.40
N TYR A 505 -7.77 -32.43 -25.52
CA TYR A 505 -6.62 -31.56 -25.69
C TYR A 505 -7.09 -30.21 -26.23
N THR A 506 -6.69 -29.11 -25.59
CA THR A 506 -6.75 -27.81 -26.26
C THR A 506 -5.78 -27.77 -27.42
N GLU A 507 -6.17 -27.14 -28.52
CA GLU A 507 -5.30 -27.00 -29.68
C GLU A 507 -4.05 -26.16 -29.35
N PRO A 508 -2.91 -26.40 -30.02
CA PRO A 508 -1.76 -25.51 -29.88
C PRO A 508 -2.04 -24.14 -30.52
N CYS A 509 -1.56 -23.07 -29.89
CA CYS A 509 -1.54 -21.77 -30.55
C CYS A 509 -0.59 -21.84 -31.75
N THR A 510 -1.10 -21.59 -32.96
CA THR A 510 -0.29 -21.67 -34.19
C THR A 510 0.70 -20.51 -34.30
N VAL A 511 1.77 -20.70 -35.06
CA VAL A 511 2.85 -19.69 -35.20
C VAL A 511 2.36 -18.45 -35.97
N PRO A 512 2.87 -17.24 -35.65
CA PRO A 512 2.70 -16.06 -36.49
C PRO A 512 3.21 -16.33 -37.92
N GLN A 513 2.44 -15.91 -38.93
CA GLN A 513 2.77 -16.14 -40.34
C GLN A 513 3.49 -14.95 -40.96
N ASN A 514 4.24 -15.19 -42.05
CA ASN A 514 4.88 -14.14 -42.86
C ASN A 514 5.61 -13.06 -42.03
N VAL A 515 6.37 -13.48 -41.01
CA VAL A 515 7.25 -12.56 -40.28
C VAL A 515 8.29 -12.00 -41.25
N ARG A 516 8.42 -10.69 -41.29
CA ARG A 516 9.28 -9.95 -42.23
C ARG A 516 9.86 -8.70 -41.57
N LEU A 517 11.02 -8.29 -42.06
CA LEU A 517 11.71 -7.07 -41.65
C LEU A 517 11.31 -5.95 -42.63
N GLU A 518 10.84 -4.82 -42.12
CA GLU A 518 10.36 -3.70 -42.94
C GLU A 518 11.35 -2.55 -43.02
N ALA A 519 12.05 -2.25 -41.92
CA ALA A 519 13.07 -1.20 -41.85
C ALA A 519 14.14 -1.57 -40.84
N VAL A 520 15.38 -1.14 -41.11
CA VAL A 520 16.54 -1.35 -40.23
C VAL A 520 17.38 -0.08 -40.22
N SER A 521 17.60 0.46 -39.02
CA SER A 521 18.48 1.59 -38.74
C SER A 521 19.80 1.11 -38.08
N CYS A 522 20.60 2.03 -37.56
CA CYS A 522 21.73 1.72 -36.69
C CYS A 522 21.28 1.17 -35.32
N GLU A 523 20.20 1.70 -34.77
CA GLU A 523 19.73 1.38 -33.39
C GLU A 523 18.34 0.75 -33.32
N THR A 524 17.61 0.70 -34.44
CA THR A 524 16.21 0.26 -34.47
C THR A 524 15.93 -0.74 -35.59
N ALA A 525 14.95 -1.62 -35.38
CA ALA A 525 14.49 -2.58 -36.38
C ALA A 525 12.96 -2.77 -36.33
N THR A 526 12.30 -2.53 -37.47
CA THR A 526 10.85 -2.67 -37.63
C THR A 526 10.52 -4.05 -38.19
N VAL A 527 9.76 -4.84 -37.45
CA VAL A 527 9.29 -6.18 -37.84
C VAL A 527 7.77 -6.16 -37.96
N SER A 528 7.23 -6.85 -38.97
CA SER A 528 5.80 -7.12 -39.06
C SER A 528 5.51 -8.59 -39.38
N TRP A 529 4.31 -9.04 -39.04
CA TRP A 529 3.85 -10.41 -39.24
C TRP A 529 2.35 -10.45 -39.51
N ARG A 530 1.83 -11.62 -39.84
CA ARG A 530 0.40 -11.92 -39.92
C ARG A 530 -0.04 -12.75 -38.71
N PRO A 531 -1.29 -12.59 -38.27
CA PRO A 531 -1.83 -13.36 -37.16
C PRO A 531 -1.85 -14.87 -37.46
N PRO A 532 -1.86 -15.72 -36.41
CA PRO A 532 -2.10 -17.16 -36.55
C PRO A 532 -3.44 -17.46 -37.25
N LYS A 533 -3.52 -18.62 -37.91
CA LYS A 533 -4.67 -19.02 -38.75
C LYS A 533 -5.82 -19.62 -37.94
N MET A 534 -5.52 -20.22 -36.79
CA MET A 534 -6.50 -20.74 -35.84
C MET A 534 -6.52 -19.86 -34.58
N ASN A 535 -7.68 -19.84 -33.90
CA ASN A 535 -8.08 -18.96 -32.78
C ASN A 535 -8.57 -17.57 -33.19
N ASN A 536 -9.42 -16.95 -32.35
CA ASN A 536 -10.04 -15.62 -32.54
C ASN A 536 -9.05 -14.43 -32.40
N GLY A 537 -7.78 -14.64 -32.77
CA GLY A 537 -6.66 -13.76 -32.47
C GLY A 537 -5.93 -14.15 -31.18
N PRO A 538 -4.59 -14.00 -31.11
CA PRO A 538 -3.84 -14.17 -29.86
C PRO A 538 -3.97 -12.94 -28.97
N GLU A 539 -3.83 -13.13 -27.66
CA GLU A 539 -3.92 -12.04 -26.67
C GLU A 539 -2.70 -11.12 -26.72
N SER A 540 -1.51 -11.67 -26.97
CA SER A 540 -0.27 -10.90 -27.10
C SER A 540 0.75 -11.58 -28.01
N TYR A 541 1.53 -10.80 -28.75
CA TYR A 541 2.76 -11.27 -29.37
C TYR A 541 3.97 -11.01 -28.48
N VAL A 542 4.94 -11.91 -28.51
CA VAL A 542 6.24 -11.75 -27.84
C VAL A 542 7.35 -11.94 -28.86
N ILE A 543 8.11 -10.88 -29.08
CA ILE A 543 9.35 -10.92 -29.87
C ILE A 543 10.47 -11.42 -28.97
N GLN A 544 11.26 -12.36 -29.46
CA GLN A 544 12.48 -12.79 -28.80
C GLN A 544 13.66 -12.57 -29.72
N TYR A 545 14.70 -11.91 -29.23
CA TYR A 545 15.87 -11.55 -30.03
C TYR A 545 17.17 -11.67 -29.23
N THR A 546 18.27 -11.87 -29.95
CA THR A 546 19.61 -11.95 -29.38
C THR A 546 20.68 -11.62 -30.43
N GLN A 547 21.91 -11.34 -29.99
CA GLN A 547 23.05 -11.10 -30.87
C GLN A 547 23.64 -12.43 -31.37
N GLU A 548 24.26 -12.43 -32.56
CA GLU A 548 25.09 -13.57 -32.99
C GLU A 548 26.51 -13.46 -32.41
N PRO A 549 27.13 -14.54 -31.90
CA PRO A 549 26.62 -15.92 -31.87
C PRO A 549 25.51 -16.12 -30.83
N ALA A 550 24.39 -16.72 -31.26
CA ALA A 550 23.20 -16.81 -30.43
C ALA A 550 23.41 -17.74 -29.21
N PRO A 551 23.25 -17.23 -27.97
CA PRO A 551 23.30 -18.07 -26.77
C PRO A 551 22.12 -19.04 -26.72
N GLN A 552 22.14 -19.97 -25.77
CA GLN A 552 21.01 -20.88 -25.53
C GLN A 552 19.71 -20.09 -25.39
N PHE A 553 18.63 -20.61 -25.97
CA PHE A 553 17.36 -19.90 -26.15
C PHE A 553 16.77 -19.28 -24.86
N ARG A 554 17.09 -19.85 -23.69
CA ARG A 554 16.71 -19.34 -22.37
C ARG A 554 17.18 -17.91 -22.09
N TYR A 555 18.30 -17.49 -22.68
CA TYR A 555 18.95 -16.19 -22.47
C TYR A 555 18.59 -15.12 -23.53
N TRP A 556 17.65 -15.41 -24.43
CA TRP A 556 17.22 -14.42 -25.43
C TRP A 556 16.35 -13.34 -24.78
N SER A 557 16.62 -12.08 -25.12
CA SER A 557 15.81 -10.92 -24.73
C SER A 557 14.38 -11.10 -25.21
N ARG A 558 13.39 -10.74 -24.38
CA ARG A 558 11.96 -10.90 -24.71
C ARG A 558 11.27 -9.56 -24.59
N TYR A 559 10.49 -9.20 -25.62
CA TYR A 559 9.71 -7.98 -25.67
C TYR A 559 8.23 -8.31 -25.89
N LYS A 560 7.35 -7.89 -24.97
CA LYS A 560 5.90 -8.07 -25.11
C LYS A 560 5.31 -6.93 -25.95
N VAL A 561 4.70 -7.27 -27.08
CA VAL A 561 4.17 -6.32 -28.07
C VAL A 561 2.67 -6.04 -27.87
N GLY A 562 1.95 -6.92 -27.15
CA GLY A 562 0.49 -6.88 -27.09
C GLY A 562 -0.12 -7.37 -28.41
N SER A 563 -1.30 -6.87 -28.78
CA SER A 563 -2.07 -7.34 -29.95
C SER A 563 -1.58 -6.82 -31.31
N SER A 564 -0.63 -5.90 -31.35
CA SER A 564 -0.09 -5.32 -32.59
C SER A 564 0.68 -6.34 -33.42
N THR A 565 0.44 -6.36 -34.73
CA THR A 565 1.13 -7.23 -35.71
C THR A 565 2.37 -6.59 -36.36
N ARG A 566 2.79 -5.44 -35.84
CA ARG A 566 3.95 -4.64 -36.28
C ARG A 566 4.59 -4.04 -35.03
N PHE A 567 5.91 -4.06 -34.95
CA PHE A 567 6.65 -3.51 -33.82
C PHE A 567 8.04 -3.00 -34.22
N THR A 568 8.50 -1.96 -33.53
CA THR A 568 9.82 -1.34 -33.69
C THR A 568 10.69 -1.66 -32.47
N LEU A 569 11.66 -2.56 -32.62
CA LEU A 569 12.70 -2.73 -31.60
C LEU A 569 13.58 -1.47 -31.55
N THR A 570 13.84 -1.01 -30.33
CA THR A 570 14.78 0.06 -29.99
C THR A 570 16.03 -0.54 -29.33
N ASP A 571 17.02 0.31 -29.04
CA ASP A 571 18.18 -0.01 -28.21
C ASP A 571 19.06 -1.17 -28.75
N LEU A 572 19.11 -1.31 -30.07
CA LEU A 572 20.02 -2.23 -30.75
C LEU A 572 21.41 -1.61 -30.90
N LEU A 573 22.46 -2.44 -30.83
CA LEU A 573 23.81 -1.98 -31.13
C LEU A 573 24.02 -1.82 -32.65
N PRO A 574 24.78 -0.82 -33.09
CA PRO A 574 25.10 -0.61 -34.51
C PRO A 574 26.04 -1.69 -35.05
N ASP A 575 26.04 -1.85 -36.38
CA ASP A 575 26.81 -2.83 -37.16
C ASP A 575 26.77 -4.30 -36.66
N THR A 576 25.77 -4.63 -35.83
CA THR A 576 25.70 -5.87 -35.06
C THR A 576 24.68 -6.82 -35.68
N ARG A 577 25.00 -8.12 -35.69
CA ARG A 577 24.10 -9.17 -36.19
C ARG A 577 23.16 -9.65 -35.10
N TYR A 578 21.87 -9.70 -35.42
CA TYR A 578 20.80 -10.14 -34.54
C TYR A 578 20.01 -11.30 -35.15
N ILE A 579 19.62 -12.25 -34.30
CA ILE A 579 18.57 -13.25 -34.61
C ILE A 579 17.30 -12.86 -33.86
N LEU A 580 16.16 -12.98 -34.53
CA LEU A 580 14.84 -12.63 -33.98
C LEU A 580 13.80 -13.68 -34.37
N CYS A 581 12.93 -14.06 -33.45
CA CYS A 581 11.70 -14.80 -33.74
C CYS A 581 10.49 -14.16 -33.05
N VAL A 582 9.29 -14.40 -33.59
CA VAL A 582 8.03 -13.91 -33.02
C VAL A 582 7.21 -15.10 -32.55
N SER A 583 6.65 -15.00 -31.36
CA SER A 583 5.77 -16.01 -30.75
C SER A 583 4.42 -15.40 -30.43
N ALA A 584 3.36 -16.22 -30.50
CA ALA A 584 2.01 -15.83 -30.08
C ALA A 584 1.76 -16.38 -28.68
N GLU A 585 1.62 -15.49 -27.69
CA GLU A 585 1.29 -15.81 -26.31
C GLU A 585 -0.23 -15.72 -26.11
N HIS A 586 -0.80 -16.80 -25.57
CA HIS A 586 -2.23 -16.89 -25.29
C HIS A 586 -2.44 -17.65 -23.98
N ASN A 587 -3.14 -17.04 -23.03
CA ASN A 587 -3.43 -17.56 -21.68
C ASN A 587 -2.24 -18.24 -20.98
N PHE A 588 -1.02 -17.71 -21.19
CA PHE A 588 0.25 -18.21 -20.65
C PHE A 588 0.54 -19.71 -20.97
N GLY A 589 0.06 -20.22 -22.10
CA GLY A 589 0.33 -21.57 -22.61
C GLY A 589 1.66 -21.70 -23.37
N LEU A 590 1.93 -22.89 -23.94
CA LEU A 590 3.07 -23.08 -24.84
C LEU A 590 2.84 -22.29 -26.14
N ALA A 591 3.64 -21.23 -26.31
CA ALA A 591 3.67 -20.41 -27.52
C ALA A 591 4.58 -21.04 -28.59
N ALA A 592 4.00 -21.43 -29.74
CA ALA A 592 4.79 -21.84 -30.89
C ALA A 592 5.48 -20.62 -31.53
N MET A 593 6.71 -20.80 -32.02
CA MET A 593 7.57 -19.71 -32.50
C MET A 593 7.69 -19.72 -34.02
N SER A 594 7.71 -18.53 -34.61
CA SER A 594 8.00 -18.36 -36.04
C SER A 594 9.40 -18.89 -36.39
N LYS A 595 9.64 -19.11 -37.69
CA LYS A 595 11.02 -19.17 -38.19
C LYS A 595 11.76 -17.91 -37.76
N SER A 596 13.04 -18.06 -37.41
CA SER A 596 13.88 -16.94 -37.04
C SER A 596 14.36 -16.17 -38.26
N ILE A 597 14.43 -14.85 -38.11
CA ILE A 597 14.99 -13.90 -39.07
C ILE A 597 16.36 -13.49 -38.56
N ARG A 598 17.33 -13.43 -39.46
CA ARG A 598 18.65 -12.83 -39.20
C ARG A 598 18.73 -11.48 -39.88
N PHE A 599 19.27 -10.48 -39.19
CA PHE A 599 19.54 -9.18 -39.77
C PHE A 599 20.78 -8.54 -39.14
N ARG A 600 21.30 -7.49 -39.77
CA ARG A 600 22.42 -6.68 -39.28
C ARG A 600 21.97 -5.23 -39.23
N THR A 601 22.20 -4.54 -38.12
CA THR A 601 21.95 -3.11 -37.99
C THR A 601 22.92 -2.30 -38.86
N ARG A 602 22.53 -1.07 -39.24
CA ARG A 602 23.41 -0.17 -40.00
C ARG A 602 24.58 0.31 -39.12
N ARG A 603 25.61 0.85 -39.77
CA ARG A 603 26.68 1.63 -39.11
C ARG A 603 26.16 3.02 -38.76
N TRP A 604 26.78 3.68 -37.78
CA TRP A 604 26.50 5.10 -37.48
C TRP A 604 26.88 6.01 -38.66
N TRP A 605 27.99 5.71 -39.33
CA TRP A 605 28.44 6.34 -40.57
C TRP A 605 28.10 5.45 -41.78
N ALA A 606 26.83 5.41 -42.16
CA ALA A 606 26.49 5.00 -43.52
C ALA A 606 26.46 6.27 -44.38
N ASP A 607 27.51 6.49 -45.18
CA ASP A 607 27.48 7.54 -46.20
C ASP A 607 26.33 7.22 -47.18
N ASP A 608 25.32 8.08 -47.25
CA ASP A 608 24.16 7.95 -48.16
C ASP A 608 24.54 8.37 -49.60
N ASP A 609 25.71 7.91 -50.07
CA ASP A 609 26.23 8.11 -51.43
C ASP A 609 25.58 7.13 -52.43
N SER A 610 24.24 7.15 -52.49
CA SER A 610 23.49 6.51 -53.57
C SER A 610 22.17 7.22 -53.93
N THR A 611 22.14 8.55 -53.87
CA THR A 611 21.06 9.37 -54.47
C THR A 611 21.58 10.52 -55.35
N CYS A 612 22.68 10.30 -56.06
CA CYS A 612 23.06 11.15 -57.18
C CYS A 612 22.00 11.12 -58.29
N LEU A 613 21.39 12.28 -58.53
CA LEU A 613 20.87 12.79 -59.82
C LEU A 613 20.14 11.79 -60.75
N GLN A 614 18.83 11.96 -60.87
CA GLN A 614 18.10 11.49 -62.05
C GLN A 614 18.64 12.17 -63.33
N LEU A 615 18.98 11.36 -64.32
CA LEU A 615 18.96 11.75 -65.74
C LEU A 615 17.97 10.85 -66.48
N PRO A 616 17.10 11.39 -67.36
CA PRO A 616 16.01 10.62 -67.96
C PRO A 616 16.40 9.96 -69.30
N PHE A 617 15.66 8.90 -69.67
CA PHE A 617 15.65 8.22 -70.99
C PHE A 617 16.96 7.52 -71.44
N THR A 618 17.02 6.21 -71.65
CA THR A 618 16.23 5.46 -72.66
C THR A 618 16.44 3.94 -72.53
N ASN A 619 15.51 3.15 -73.06
CA ASN A 619 15.70 1.71 -73.32
C ASN A 619 16.77 1.46 -74.40
N ARG A 620 17.77 0.60 -74.14
CA ARG A 620 18.29 -0.35 -75.14
C ARG A 620 19.13 -1.47 -74.52
N ARG A 621 18.88 -2.71 -74.96
CA ARG A 621 19.78 -3.86 -74.75
C ARG A 621 21.06 -3.65 -75.56
N LEU A 622 22.23 -3.89 -74.98
CA LEU A 622 23.46 -4.15 -75.74
C LEU A 622 24.19 -5.38 -75.16
N SER A 623 24.80 -6.16 -76.04
CA SER A 623 25.33 -7.50 -75.72
C SER A 623 26.78 -7.49 -75.24
N MET A 624 27.19 -8.63 -74.70
CA MET A 624 28.48 -8.93 -74.06
C MET A 624 29.72 -8.90 -74.99
N SER A 625 29.64 -8.24 -76.14
CA SER A 625 30.67 -8.27 -77.20
C SER A 625 31.54 -7.02 -77.30
N SER A 626 31.12 -5.86 -76.78
CA SER A 626 31.90 -4.61 -76.87
C SER A 626 33.03 -4.51 -75.83
N VAL A 627 32.85 -5.11 -74.64
CA VAL A 627 33.79 -5.00 -73.49
C VAL A 627 35.13 -5.69 -73.75
N LEU A 628 35.19 -6.68 -74.65
CA LEU A 628 36.43 -7.40 -74.98
C LEU A 628 37.36 -6.64 -75.94
N SER A 629 36.92 -5.53 -76.54
CA SER A 629 37.73 -4.77 -77.50
C SER A 629 38.69 -3.76 -76.83
N SER A 630 38.35 -3.25 -75.64
CA SER A 630 39.14 -2.25 -74.91
C SER A 630 40.19 -2.83 -73.95
N LEU A 631 40.29 -4.17 -73.82
CA LEU A 631 41.32 -4.86 -73.05
C LEU A 631 42.66 -5.05 -73.80
N SER A 632 42.78 -4.52 -75.02
CA SER A 632 43.96 -4.67 -75.89
C SER A 632 44.92 -3.47 -75.91
N ALA A 633 44.62 -2.40 -75.15
CA ALA A 633 45.42 -1.18 -75.05
C ALA A 633 45.99 -0.98 -73.63
N ILE A 634 46.71 -1.98 -73.11
CA ILE A 634 47.56 -1.84 -71.92
C ILE A 634 49.02 -1.76 -72.38
N ARG A 635 49.58 -0.55 -72.37
CA ARG A 635 51.02 -0.32 -72.19
C ARG A 635 51.25 1.07 -71.60
#